data_AF-A0A8X6GJ33-F1
#
_entry.id   AF-A0A8X6GJ33-F1
#
_cell.length_a   1.000
_cell.length_b   1.000
_cell.length_c   1.000
_cell.angle_alpha   90.00
_cell.angle_beta   90.00
_cell.angle_gamma   90.00
#
_symmetry.space_group_name_H-M   'P 1'
#
loop_
_entity.id
_entity.type
_entity.pdbx_description
1 polymer ?
#
loop_
_entity_poly.entity_id
_entity_poly.type
_entity_poly.pdbx_seq_one_letter_code
_entity_poly.pdbx_strand_id
1 'polypeptide(L)'
;MQERTYIICSHRQDKLDWPNVVDPYCNNEIFIDENFDEACDNIICENCNRDILPNTYKKQRFHRLSVYLNPDKFMNWFEGQLSNTHFMWQKVERGVYHVGGQGEFVNLIVLDFCTNPTFLTIDRLRVNPTVLVILRKNLPNIPLDLPIVEMVDLFCQRRTLIAQIEPAKEKELLELQLIEGSLYVNNIEILNKKAVACRKVFRILFEQFLHDCKKELPPEKHTLLSITQIEKHLNLDQEADPEHHIRKPLNTIQRTIKTTLAKKLGLNIERNDLIQTVGWPGSSRRDYGYRINPFTVVVR
;
A
#
# COMPACT_ATOMS: atom_id res chain seq x y z
N MET A 1 4.10 27.73 -5.04
CA MET A 1 2.66 27.75 -5.32
C MET A 1 2.43 28.94 -6.21
N GLN A 2 1.74 28.76 -7.33
CA GLN A 2 1.42 29.83 -8.25
C GLN A 2 -0.09 29.88 -8.37
N GLU A 3 -0.65 31.00 -7.96
CA GLU A 3 -2.06 31.31 -8.16
C GLU A 3 -2.15 32.27 -9.34
N ARG A 4 -2.96 31.92 -10.35
CA ARG A 4 -3.23 32.81 -11.46
C ARG A 4 -4.72 32.88 -11.71
N THR A 5 -5.17 34.09 -12.03
CA THR A 5 -6.52 34.31 -12.50
C THR A 5 -6.54 34.13 -14.01
N TYR A 6 -7.59 33.52 -14.54
CA TYR A 6 -7.78 33.40 -15.97
C TYR A 6 -9.25 33.57 -16.35
N ILE A 7 -9.47 33.82 -17.63
CA ILE A 7 -10.79 33.87 -18.27
C ILE A 7 -10.83 32.84 -19.39
N ILE A 8 -12.04 32.41 -19.74
CA ILE A 8 -12.25 31.52 -20.88
C ILE A 8 -12.72 32.39 -22.05
N CYS A 9 -12.12 32.21 -23.24
CA CYS A 9 -12.42 33.02 -24.41
C CYS A 9 -13.93 33.13 -24.71
N SER A 10 -14.60 32.01 -24.97
CA SER A 10 -16.07 31.96 -25.09
C SER A 10 -16.64 31.06 -23.99
N HIS A 11 -17.21 31.69 -22.96
CA HIS A 11 -17.86 30.96 -21.88
C HIS A 11 -19.38 31.14 -22.00
N ARG A 12 -20.14 30.03 -21.99
CA ARG A 12 -21.60 30.07 -22.24
C ARG A 12 -22.37 30.93 -21.25
N GLN A 13 -21.85 31.16 -20.04
CA GLN A 13 -22.50 31.96 -19.02
C GLN A 13 -22.18 33.47 -19.14
N ASP A 14 -21.14 33.83 -19.91
CA ASP A 14 -20.78 35.22 -20.20
C ASP A 14 -21.70 35.77 -21.30
N LYS A 15 -22.95 36.10 -20.93
CA LYS A 15 -23.97 36.57 -21.88
C LYS A 15 -23.54 37.77 -22.73
N LEU A 16 -22.59 38.56 -22.23
CA LEU A 16 -22.04 39.74 -22.90
C LEU A 16 -20.97 39.42 -23.96
N ASP A 17 -20.49 38.17 -24.01
CA ASP A 17 -19.67 37.72 -25.14
C ASP A 17 -20.46 37.78 -26.45
N TRP A 18 -21.78 37.58 -26.36
CA TRP A 18 -22.71 37.56 -27.48
C TRP A 18 -23.25 38.97 -27.77
N PRO A 19 -23.34 39.38 -29.05
CA PRO A 19 -23.21 38.61 -30.29
C PRO A 19 -21.79 38.55 -30.88
N ASN A 20 -20.78 39.13 -30.22
CA ASN A 20 -19.47 39.41 -30.80
C ASN A 20 -18.48 38.21 -30.72
N VAL A 21 -19.00 36.99 -30.61
CA VAL A 21 -18.19 35.77 -30.59
C VAL A 21 -18.02 35.24 -32.00
N VAL A 22 -16.77 35.26 -32.50
CA VAL A 22 -16.42 34.68 -33.80
C VAL A 22 -16.49 33.15 -33.77
N ASP A 23 -15.92 32.54 -32.72
CA ASP A 23 -15.97 31.10 -32.49
C ASP A 23 -16.56 30.79 -31.09
N PRO A 24 -17.81 30.32 -31.01
CA PRO A 24 -18.49 30.03 -29.75
C PRO A 24 -18.04 28.74 -29.08
N TYR A 25 -17.14 27.99 -29.70
CA TYR A 25 -16.56 26.78 -29.16
C TYR A 25 -15.12 26.99 -28.64
N CYS A 26 -14.55 28.18 -28.82
CA CYS A 26 -13.21 28.50 -28.33
C CYS A 26 -13.19 28.57 -26.79
N ASN A 27 -12.64 27.52 -26.18
CA ASN A 27 -12.52 27.35 -24.73
C ASN A 27 -11.11 27.69 -24.20
N ASN A 28 -10.35 28.50 -24.94
CA ASN A 28 -8.97 28.84 -24.55
C ASN A 28 -8.92 29.51 -23.17
N GLU A 29 -7.99 29.06 -22.33
CA GLU A 29 -7.70 29.66 -21.02
C GLU A 29 -6.71 30.81 -21.22
N ILE A 30 -7.12 32.03 -20.89
CA ILE A 30 -6.30 33.22 -21.06
C ILE A 30 -6.00 33.78 -19.68
N PHE A 31 -4.73 33.71 -19.29
CA PHE A 31 -4.27 34.16 -17.98
C PHE A 31 -4.22 35.68 -17.93
N ILE A 32 -4.73 36.24 -16.84
CA ILE A 32 -4.69 37.68 -16.56
C ILE A 32 -3.46 37.92 -15.69
N ASP A 33 -2.57 38.79 -16.15
CA ASP A 33 -1.39 39.22 -15.39
C ASP A 33 -1.80 40.03 -14.15
N GLU A 34 -0.97 39.98 -13.10
CA GLU A 34 -1.24 40.71 -11.84
C GLU A 34 -1.32 42.22 -12.04
N ASN A 35 -0.64 42.72 -13.08
CA ASN A 35 -0.53 44.14 -13.39
C ASN A 35 -1.52 44.57 -14.48
N PHE A 36 -2.40 43.67 -14.94
CA PHE A 36 -3.31 43.91 -16.04
C PHE A 36 -4.33 45.00 -15.68
N ASP A 37 -4.29 46.11 -16.41
CA ASP A 37 -5.23 47.22 -16.25
C ASP A 37 -6.37 47.07 -17.25
N GLU A 38 -7.54 46.62 -16.78
CA GLU A 38 -8.75 46.48 -17.61
C GLU A 38 -9.19 47.79 -18.31
N ALA A 39 -8.73 48.96 -17.86
CA ALA A 39 -9.04 50.23 -18.52
C ALA A 39 -8.07 50.59 -19.67
N CYS A 40 -6.86 50.04 -19.66
CA CYS A 40 -5.78 50.44 -20.57
C CYS A 40 -5.28 49.29 -21.46
N ASP A 41 -5.41 48.04 -21.00
CA ASP A 41 -4.86 46.86 -21.65
C ASP A 41 -5.93 46.11 -22.45
N ASN A 42 -5.55 45.62 -23.63
CA ASN A 42 -6.40 44.77 -24.47
C ASN A 42 -5.96 43.30 -24.34
N ILE A 43 -6.92 42.37 -24.33
CA ILE A 43 -6.64 40.93 -24.37
C ILE A 43 -7.07 40.40 -25.72
N ILE A 44 -6.18 39.67 -26.40
CA ILE A 44 -6.50 38.94 -27.63
C ILE A 44 -6.39 37.45 -27.36
N CYS A 45 -7.41 36.69 -27.75
CA CYS A 45 -7.35 35.23 -27.66
C CYS A 45 -6.38 34.67 -28.70
N GLU A 46 -5.31 34.02 -28.27
CA GLU A 46 -4.32 33.43 -29.19
C GLU A 46 -4.89 32.33 -30.10
N ASN A 47 -5.95 31.63 -29.68
CA ASN A 47 -6.52 30.52 -30.45
C ASN A 47 -7.43 30.97 -31.59
N CYS A 48 -8.28 31.99 -31.37
CA CYS A 48 -9.26 32.44 -32.37
C CYS A 48 -9.07 33.90 -32.79
N ASN A 49 -8.00 34.54 -32.33
CA ASN A 49 -7.62 35.92 -32.60
C ASN A 49 -8.72 36.95 -32.30
N ARG A 50 -9.63 36.61 -31.36
CA ARG A 50 -10.73 37.46 -30.93
C ARG A 50 -10.24 38.49 -29.91
N ASP A 51 -10.57 39.75 -30.13
CA ASP A 51 -10.47 40.78 -29.10
C ASP A 51 -11.43 40.45 -27.96
N ILE A 52 -10.86 40.18 -26.79
CA ILE A 52 -11.60 40.10 -25.55
C ILE A 52 -11.59 41.49 -24.95
N LEU A 53 -12.63 42.25 -25.27
CA LEU A 53 -12.87 43.53 -24.64
C LEU A 53 -12.99 43.30 -23.12
N PRO A 54 -12.16 43.92 -22.28
CA PRO A 54 -12.38 43.95 -20.85
C PRO A 54 -13.65 44.79 -20.61
N ASN A 55 -14.82 44.14 -20.67
CA ASN A 55 -16.07 44.74 -20.25
C ASN A 55 -16.07 44.81 -18.71
N THR A 56 -15.20 45.67 -18.16
CA THR A 56 -15.08 46.07 -16.75
C THR A 56 -15.72 45.07 -15.77
N TYR A 57 -14.96 44.04 -15.41
CA TYR A 57 -15.28 43.05 -14.37
C TYR A 57 -16.47 42.12 -14.63
N LYS A 58 -17.07 42.09 -15.82
CA LYS A 58 -18.27 41.25 -16.08
C LYS A 58 -17.99 39.87 -16.65
N LYS A 59 -16.77 39.62 -17.14
CA LYS A 59 -16.38 38.30 -17.62
C LYS A 59 -16.06 37.39 -16.43
N GLN A 60 -16.57 36.16 -16.44
CA GLN A 60 -16.33 35.24 -15.35
C GLN A 60 -14.83 34.93 -15.21
N ARG A 61 -14.30 35.19 -14.02
CA ARG A 61 -12.92 34.88 -13.64
C ARG A 61 -12.85 33.50 -12.98
N PHE A 62 -11.81 32.77 -13.33
CA PHE A 62 -11.48 31.48 -12.75
C PHE A 62 -10.11 31.58 -12.07
N HIS A 63 -9.94 30.79 -11.01
CA HIS A 63 -8.69 30.73 -10.26
C HIS A 63 -8.02 29.39 -10.51
N ARG A 64 -6.77 29.42 -10.97
CA ARG A 64 -5.95 28.21 -11.09
C ARG A 64 -4.86 28.22 -10.04
N LEU A 65 -4.95 27.26 -9.12
CA LEU A 65 -3.90 26.98 -8.15
C LEU A 65 -2.96 25.91 -8.72
N SER A 66 -1.74 26.30 -9.01
CA SER A 66 -0.68 25.40 -9.50
C SER A 66 0.37 25.17 -8.42
N VAL A 67 0.64 23.91 -8.10
CA VAL A 67 1.68 23.51 -7.16
C VAL A 67 2.77 22.80 -7.93
N TYR A 68 3.94 23.43 -7.99
CA TYR A 68 5.14 22.81 -8.54
C TYR A 68 5.92 22.15 -7.39
N LEU A 69 6.19 20.86 -7.55
CA LEU A 69 7.09 20.14 -6.67
C LEU A 69 8.52 20.57 -7.03
N ASN A 70 9.36 20.88 -6.03
CA ASN A 70 10.78 21.15 -6.24
C ASN A 70 11.55 19.83 -6.10
N PRO A 71 12.00 19.19 -7.20
CA PRO A 71 12.65 17.89 -7.18
C PRO A 71 13.80 17.79 -6.18
N ASP A 72 14.62 18.84 -6.12
CA ASP A 72 15.85 18.83 -5.33
C ASP A 72 15.53 18.91 -3.84
N LYS A 73 14.51 19.69 -3.45
CA LYS A 73 14.04 19.69 -2.06
C LYS A 73 13.46 18.34 -1.64
N PHE A 74 12.75 17.65 -2.54
CA PHE A 74 12.23 16.31 -2.27
C PHE A 74 13.36 15.31 -2.04
N MET A 75 14.35 15.31 -2.92
CA MET A 75 15.49 14.39 -2.82
C MET A 75 16.36 14.70 -1.60
N ASN A 76 16.60 15.97 -1.29
CA ASN A 76 17.34 16.36 -0.09
C ASN A 76 16.61 15.93 1.19
N TRP A 77 15.28 16.06 1.22
CA TRP A 77 14.48 15.56 2.35
C TRP A 77 14.61 14.04 2.48
N PHE A 78 14.50 13.30 1.37
CA PHE A 78 14.59 11.84 1.37
C PHE A 78 15.98 11.35 1.80
N GLU A 79 17.04 11.96 1.30
CA GLU A 79 18.42 11.69 1.71
C GLU A 79 18.67 12.07 3.18
N GLY A 80 18.00 13.12 3.68
CA GLY A 80 17.97 13.45 5.09
C GLY A 80 17.30 12.35 5.93
N GLN A 81 16.20 11.76 5.46
CA GLN A 81 15.57 10.61 6.12
C GLN A 81 16.49 9.40 6.16
N LEU A 82 17.18 9.09 5.06
CA LEU A 82 18.20 8.04 5.01
C LEU A 82 19.34 8.29 6.00
N SER A 83 19.84 9.53 6.06
CA SER A 83 20.93 9.92 6.97
C SER A 83 20.54 9.85 8.45
N ASN A 84 19.25 10.01 8.76
CA ASN A 84 18.74 9.86 10.12
C ASN A 84 18.56 8.38 10.51
N THR A 85 18.77 7.43 9.60
CA THR A 85 18.80 6.01 9.93
C THR A 85 20.19 5.58 10.39
N HIS A 86 20.27 4.44 11.08
CA HIS A 86 21.55 3.81 11.45
C HIS A 86 22.17 3.00 10.30
N PHE A 87 21.57 3.03 9.09
CA PHE A 87 22.05 2.26 7.95
C PHE A 87 23.17 2.99 7.21
N MET A 88 24.11 2.20 6.69
CA MET A 88 25.05 2.72 5.71
C MET A 88 24.35 2.82 4.37
N TRP A 89 24.44 3.96 3.70
CA TRP A 89 23.83 4.11 2.38
C TRP A 89 24.74 4.85 1.43
N GLN A 90 24.58 4.55 0.14
CA GLN A 90 25.32 5.17 -0.94
C GLN A 90 24.35 5.56 -2.05
N LYS A 91 24.45 6.82 -2.48
CA LYS A 91 23.80 7.28 -3.71
C LYS A 91 24.57 6.77 -4.91
N VAL A 92 23.90 6.01 -5.76
CA VAL A 92 24.47 5.41 -6.98
C VAL A 92 24.19 6.30 -8.18
N GLU A 93 22.95 6.77 -8.26
CA GLU A 93 22.48 7.70 -9.28
C GLU A 93 21.34 8.55 -8.69
N ARG A 94 20.90 9.58 -9.41
CA ARG A 94 19.70 10.33 -9.01
C ARG A 94 18.53 9.36 -8.89
N GLY A 95 17.93 9.31 -7.70
CA GLY A 95 16.81 8.42 -7.40
C GLY A 95 17.18 6.96 -7.18
N VAL A 96 18.47 6.59 -7.12
CA VAL A 96 18.91 5.21 -6.88
C VAL A 96 19.91 5.15 -5.74
N TYR A 97 19.59 4.35 -4.73
CA TYR A 97 20.38 4.21 -3.52
C TYR A 97 20.62 2.74 -3.20
N HIS A 98 21.85 2.43 -2.77
CA HIS A 98 22.16 1.18 -2.09
C HIS A 98 22.15 1.45 -0.59
N VAL A 99 21.40 0.65 0.16
CA VAL A 99 21.31 0.76 1.62
C VAL A 99 21.69 -0.56 2.24
N GLY A 100 22.73 -0.57 3.07
CA GLY A 100 23.25 -1.75 3.75
C GLY A 100 22.86 -1.80 5.23
N GLY A 101 22.43 -2.98 5.67
CA GLY A 101 22.11 -3.28 7.07
C GLY A 101 22.37 -4.75 7.40
N GLN A 102 23.06 -5.03 8.50
CA GLN A 102 23.30 -6.38 9.06
C GLN A 102 23.80 -7.45 8.07
N GLY A 103 24.60 -7.07 7.06
CA GLY A 103 25.23 -8.01 6.12
C GLY A 103 24.51 -8.18 4.78
N GLU A 104 23.32 -7.58 4.61
CA GLU A 104 22.60 -7.53 3.34
C GLU A 104 22.46 -6.08 2.85
N PHE A 105 22.24 -5.91 1.54
CA PHE A 105 22.00 -4.60 0.94
C PHE A 105 20.72 -4.59 0.11
N VAL A 106 19.94 -3.53 0.28
CA VAL A 106 18.67 -3.30 -0.39
C VAL A 106 18.83 -2.11 -1.34
N ASN A 107 18.30 -2.25 -2.55
CA ASN A 107 18.19 -1.17 -3.50
C ASN A 107 16.93 -0.36 -3.23
N LEU A 108 17.06 0.94 -3.02
CA LEU A 108 15.93 1.86 -3.04
C LEU A 108 15.94 2.63 -4.35
N ILE A 109 14.84 2.54 -5.09
CA ILE A 109 14.68 3.28 -6.34
C ILE A 109 13.48 4.23 -6.22
N VAL A 110 13.76 5.52 -6.16
CA VAL A 110 12.76 6.57 -6.29
C VAL A 110 12.42 6.75 -7.77
N LEU A 111 11.34 6.10 -8.19
CA LEU A 111 11.01 5.85 -9.58
C LEU A 111 10.82 7.13 -10.40
N ASP A 112 10.29 8.18 -9.79
CA ASP A 112 10.06 9.49 -10.44
C ASP A 112 11.35 10.29 -10.68
N PHE A 113 12.45 9.92 -10.01
CA PHE A 113 13.73 10.60 -10.13
C PHE A 113 14.85 9.73 -10.73
N CYS A 114 14.56 8.45 -10.99
CA CYS A 114 15.47 7.54 -11.68
C CYS A 114 15.57 7.91 -13.15
N THR A 115 16.69 8.53 -13.54
CA THR A 115 16.93 8.99 -14.92
C THR A 115 17.42 7.88 -15.86
N ASN A 116 18.07 6.85 -15.31
CA ASN A 116 18.69 5.79 -16.10
C ASN A 116 17.84 4.51 -16.08
N PRO A 117 17.27 4.10 -17.22
CA PRO A 117 16.37 2.95 -17.28
C PRO A 117 17.07 1.62 -17.01
N THR A 118 18.40 1.56 -17.08
CA THR A 118 19.18 0.33 -16.82
C THR A 118 18.90 -0.23 -15.43
N PHE A 119 18.64 0.63 -14.44
CA PHE A 119 18.31 0.24 -13.07
C PHE A 119 16.93 -0.40 -12.91
N LEU A 120 16.06 -0.26 -13.91
CA LEU A 120 14.70 -0.82 -13.92
C LEU A 120 14.61 -2.09 -14.78
N THR A 121 15.74 -2.61 -15.27
CA THR A 121 15.78 -3.89 -16.00
C THR A 121 15.43 -5.04 -15.06
N ILE A 122 14.67 -6.02 -15.55
CA ILE A 122 14.24 -7.19 -14.77
C ILE A 122 15.44 -7.91 -14.15
N ASP A 123 16.53 -8.06 -14.91
CA ASP A 123 17.74 -8.71 -14.44
C ASP A 123 18.33 -7.99 -13.23
N ARG A 124 18.42 -6.65 -13.25
CA ARG A 124 18.93 -5.89 -12.09
C ARG A 124 17.99 -5.92 -10.89
N LEU A 125 16.69 -5.85 -11.13
CA LEU A 125 15.67 -5.88 -10.07
C LEU A 125 15.60 -7.23 -9.36
N ARG A 126 15.99 -8.32 -10.04
CA ARG A 126 16.04 -9.68 -9.46
C ARG A 126 17.31 -9.97 -8.67
N VAL A 127 18.43 -9.34 -9.02
CA VAL A 127 19.74 -9.66 -8.43
C VAL A 127 19.81 -9.26 -6.96
N ASN A 128 19.19 -8.13 -6.59
CA ASN A 128 19.21 -7.62 -5.22
C ASN A 128 17.80 -7.27 -4.75
N PRO A 129 17.49 -7.46 -3.45
CA PRO A 129 16.24 -6.96 -2.87
C PRO A 129 16.05 -5.49 -3.24
N THR A 130 14.91 -5.17 -3.85
CA THR A 130 14.65 -3.82 -4.38
C THR A 130 13.29 -3.32 -3.90
N VAL A 131 13.27 -2.12 -3.35
CA VAL A 131 12.05 -1.39 -2.97
C VAL A 131 11.88 -0.20 -3.90
N LEU A 132 10.69 -0.09 -4.49
CA LEU A 132 10.31 1.05 -5.32
C LEU A 132 9.62 2.11 -4.48
N VAL A 133 10.07 3.36 -4.60
CA VAL A 133 9.44 4.52 -3.98
C VAL A 133 8.82 5.39 -5.07
N ILE A 134 7.53 5.73 -4.92
CA ILE A 134 6.76 6.46 -5.95
C ILE A 134 6.13 7.75 -5.43
N LEU A 135 6.09 8.76 -6.28
CA LEU A 135 5.32 10.00 -6.12
C LEU A 135 4.09 10.02 -7.03
N ARG A 136 4.16 9.34 -8.18
CA ARG A 136 3.05 9.23 -9.15
C ARG A 136 2.01 8.19 -8.72
N LYS A 137 0.75 8.42 -9.14
CA LYS A 137 -0.36 7.46 -8.96
C LYS A 137 -0.27 6.23 -9.87
N ASN A 138 0.33 6.37 -11.06
CA ASN A 138 0.34 5.31 -12.07
C ASN A 138 1.71 4.65 -12.12
N LEU A 139 1.77 3.37 -11.78
CA LEU A 139 2.98 2.58 -11.89
C LEU A 139 3.18 2.07 -13.33
N PRO A 140 4.43 2.07 -13.85
CA PRO A 140 4.73 1.31 -15.04
C PRO A 140 4.49 -0.19 -14.76
N ASN A 141 4.06 -0.92 -15.78
CA ASN A 141 3.80 -2.35 -15.66
C ASN A 141 5.13 -3.12 -15.56
N ILE A 142 5.59 -3.36 -14.33
CA ILE A 142 6.80 -4.13 -14.05
C ILE A 142 6.36 -5.56 -13.75
N PRO A 143 6.83 -6.59 -14.48
CA PRO A 143 6.41 -7.98 -14.31
C PRO A 143 7.15 -8.66 -13.14
N LEU A 144 7.23 -7.97 -12.00
CA LEU A 144 7.85 -8.44 -10.75
C LEU A 144 7.01 -7.95 -9.58
N ASP A 145 6.81 -8.82 -8.60
CA ASP A 145 6.17 -8.46 -7.33
C ASP A 145 7.22 -7.82 -6.42
N LEU A 146 7.42 -6.50 -6.60
CA LEU A 146 8.36 -5.70 -5.82
C LEU A 146 7.62 -4.95 -4.71
N PRO A 147 8.23 -4.78 -3.52
CA PRO A 147 7.71 -3.85 -2.52
C PRO A 147 7.62 -2.42 -3.09
N ILE A 148 6.44 -1.82 -2.98
CA ILE A 148 6.17 -0.45 -3.42
C ILE A 148 5.75 0.41 -2.22
N VAL A 149 6.37 1.58 -2.12
CA VAL A 149 6.14 2.56 -1.07
C VAL A 149 5.77 3.89 -1.69
N GLU A 150 4.61 4.42 -1.34
CA GLU A 150 4.28 5.77 -1.72
C GLU A 150 5.09 6.76 -0.88
N MET A 151 5.73 7.72 -1.53
CA MET A 151 6.52 8.73 -0.84
C MET A 151 5.65 9.59 0.08
N VAL A 152 4.37 9.76 -0.24
CA VAL A 152 3.41 10.46 0.64
C VAL A 152 3.24 9.74 1.98
N ASP A 153 3.29 8.41 2.02
CA ASP A 153 3.21 7.65 3.26
C ASP A 153 4.44 7.87 4.14
N LEU A 154 5.61 8.09 3.54
CA LEU A 154 6.82 8.47 4.26
C LEU A 154 6.71 9.91 4.80
N PHE A 155 6.25 10.86 3.97
CA PHE A 155 6.04 12.25 4.40
C PHE A 155 5.07 12.38 5.57
N CYS A 156 3.95 11.67 5.49
CA CYS A 156 2.91 11.68 6.53
C CYS A 156 3.24 10.75 7.71
N GLN A 157 4.43 10.15 7.74
CA GLN A 157 4.88 9.22 8.79
C GLN A 157 3.92 8.03 9.00
N ARG A 158 3.17 7.65 7.96
CA ARG A 158 2.31 6.45 7.96
C ARG A 158 3.14 5.18 7.81
N ARG A 159 4.30 5.32 7.15
CA ARG A 159 5.34 4.29 7.05
C ARG A 159 6.69 4.94 7.38
N THR A 160 7.64 4.13 7.84
CA THR A 160 9.02 4.55 8.05
C THR A 160 9.93 3.89 7.02
N LEU A 161 11.00 4.57 6.64
CA LEU A 161 11.99 4.05 5.70
C LEU A 161 12.66 2.77 6.24
N ILE A 162 12.92 2.74 7.55
CA ILE A 162 13.54 1.62 8.27
C ILE A 162 12.76 0.32 8.06
N ALA A 163 11.43 0.37 8.19
CA ALA A 163 10.57 -0.81 8.04
C ALA A 163 10.56 -1.40 6.61
N GLN A 164 11.14 -0.69 5.64
CA GLN A 164 11.22 -1.13 4.24
C GLN A 164 12.63 -1.60 3.86
N ILE A 165 13.63 -1.27 4.68
CA ILE A 165 15.05 -1.58 4.44
C ILE A 165 15.51 -2.77 5.25
N GLU A 166 14.99 -2.94 6.47
CA GLU A 166 15.29 -4.14 7.25
C GLU A 166 14.73 -5.37 6.51
N PRO A 167 15.53 -6.43 6.28
CA PRO A 167 14.94 -7.72 5.98
C PRO A 167 13.91 -7.97 7.08
N ALA A 168 12.72 -8.46 6.71
CA ALA A 168 11.70 -8.77 7.70
C ALA A 168 12.38 -9.59 8.80
N LYS A 169 12.56 -9.00 10.00
CA LYS A 169 13.21 -9.67 11.14
C LYS A 169 12.72 -11.09 11.11
N GLU A 170 13.65 -12.07 11.01
CA GLU A 170 13.29 -13.48 11.07
C GLU A 170 12.26 -13.61 12.17
N LYS A 171 10.99 -13.85 11.78
CA LYS A 171 9.91 -13.90 12.74
C LYS A 171 10.25 -15.11 13.57
N GLU A 172 10.60 -14.86 14.83
CA GLU A 172 10.97 -15.90 15.77
C GLU A 172 9.90 -16.99 15.68
N LEU A 173 10.33 -18.22 15.34
CA LEU A 173 9.41 -19.31 15.05
C LEU A 173 8.52 -19.55 16.27
N LEU A 174 7.22 -19.59 16.03
CA LEU A 174 6.23 -19.84 17.04
C LEU A 174 6.15 -21.35 17.27
N GLU A 175 6.69 -21.81 18.40
CA GLU A 175 6.56 -23.19 18.86
C GLU A 175 5.14 -23.46 19.32
N LEU A 176 4.45 -24.34 18.60
CA LEU A 176 3.06 -24.68 18.86
C LEU A 176 2.96 -26.00 19.61
N GLN A 177 2.21 -26.00 20.72
CA GLN A 177 1.93 -27.18 21.53
C GLN A 177 0.45 -27.27 21.89
N LEU A 178 -0.12 -28.46 21.75
CA LEU A 178 -1.47 -28.78 22.22
C LEU A 178 -1.37 -29.74 23.42
N ILE A 179 -1.62 -29.23 24.61
CA ILE A 179 -1.51 -29.99 25.87
C ILE A 179 -2.89 -30.01 26.53
N GLU A 180 -3.44 -31.20 26.79
CA GLU A 180 -4.74 -31.40 27.47
C GLU A 180 -5.90 -30.57 26.87
N GLY A 181 -5.83 -30.29 25.57
CA GLY A 181 -6.83 -29.48 24.87
C GLY A 181 -6.74 -27.98 25.16
N SER A 182 -5.62 -27.49 25.68
CA SER A 182 -5.22 -26.07 25.66
C SER A 182 -4.14 -25.85 24.58
N LEU A 183 -4.19 -24.68 23.92
CA LEU A 183 -3.20 -24.26 22.93
C LEU A 183 -2.14 -23.39 23.60
N TYR A 184 -0.88 -23.80 23.46
CA TYR A 184 0.28 -23.05 23.89
C TYR A 184 1.10 -22.62 22.67
N VAL A 185 1.60 -21.38 22.72
CA VAL A 185 2.55 -20.85 21.76
C VAL A 185 3.75 -20.31 22.53
N ASN A 186 4.97 -20.79 22.26
CA ASN A 186 6.18 -20.47 23.02
C ASN A 186 5.96 -20.65 24.55
N ASN A 187 5.35 -21.76 24.95
CA ASN A 187 4.97 -22.10 26.34
C ASN A 187 3.96 -21.14 27.00
N ILE A 188 3.31 -20.25 26.23
CA ILE A 188 2.28 -19.33 26.71
C ILE A 188 0.91 -19.88 26.33
N GLU A 189 0.02 -20.08 27.31
CA GLU A 189 -1.37 -20.47 27.03
C GLU A 189 -2.10 -19.36 26.28
N ILE A 190 -2.56 -19.67 25.06
CA ILE A 190 -3.33 -18.77 24.19
C ILE A 190 -4.81 -19.11 24.24
N LEU A 191 -5.16 -20.39 24.14
CA LEU A 191 -6.53 -20.85 24.24
C LEU A 191 -6.63 -21.87 25.37
N ASN A 192 -7.46 -21.55 26.36
CA ASN A 192 -7.76 -22.48 27.43
C ASN A 192 -8.84 -23.48 27.02
N LYS A 193 -9.00 -24.50 27.87
CA LYS A 193 -10.01 -25.54 27.72
C LYS A 193 -11.48 -25.10 27.71
N LYS A 194 -11.80 -23.85 28.06
CA LYS A 194 -13.18 -23.32 28.02
C LYS A 194 -13.53 -22.74 26.64
N ALA A 195 -12.56 -22.43 25.79
CA ALA A 195 -12.77 -21.84 24.47
C ALA A 195 -13.17 -22.90 23.40
N VAL A 196 -14.28 -23.60 23.62
CA VAL A 196 -14.69 -24.79 22.81
C VAL A 196 -14.76 -24.49 21.31
N ALA A 197 -15.43 -23.41 20.89
CA ALA A 197 -15.57 -23.07 19.46
C ALA A 197 -14.22 -22.75 18.80
N CYS A 198 -13.38 -21.94 19.46
CA CYS A 198 -12.04 -21.62 18.98
C CYS A 198 -11.20 -22.88 18.80
N ARG A 199 -11.23 -23.80 19.78
CA ARG A 199 -10.46 -25.05 19.70
C ARG A 199 -10.91 -25.96 18.57
N LYS A 200 -12.22 -26.09 18.35
CA LYS A 200 -12.74 -26.92 17.26
C LYS A 200 -12.23 -26.43 15.91
N VAL A 201 -12.33 -25.12 15.67
CA VAL A 201 -11.82 -24.49 14.44
C VAL A 201 -10.31 -24.62 14.32
N PHE A 202 -9.58 -24.32 15.39
CA PHE A 202 -8.12 -24.42 15.41
C PHE A 202 -7.63 -25.84 15.12
N ARG A 203 -8.28 -26.85 15.73
CA ARG A 203 -7.92 -28.26 15.56
C ARG A 203 -8.02 -28.68 14.09
N ILE A 204 -9.04 -28.24 13.36
CA ILE A 204 -9.19 -28.54 11.93
C ILE A 204 -8.01 -27.98 11.14
N LEU A 205 -7.64 -26.71 11.38
CA LEU A 205 -6.49 -26.10 10.72
C LEU A 205 -5.18 -26.81 11.10
N PHE A 206 -5.05 -27.24 12.35
CA PHE A 206 -3.87 -27.94 12.86
C PHE A 206 -3.72 -29.35 12.28
N GLU A 207 -4.80 -30.12 12.20
CA GLU A 207 -4.80 -31.44 11.59
C GLU A 207 -4.41 -31.36 10.11
N GLN A 208 -4.93 -30.37 9.38
CA GLN A 208 -4.54 -30.14 7.98
C GLN A 208 -3.07 -29.74 7.86
N PHE A 209 -2.58 -28.86 8.73
CA PHE A 209 -1.16 -28.46 8.76
C PHE A 209 -0.25 -29.67 9.02
N LEU A 210 -0.56 -30.51 10.01
CA LEU A 210 0.18 -31.72 10.29
C LEU A 210 0.15 -32.71 9.12
N HIS A 211 -0.98 -32.81 8.43
CA HIS A 211 -1.10 -33.64 7.22
C HIS A 211 -0.19 -33.15 6.10
N ASP A 212 -0.10 -31.83 5.89
CA ASP A 212 0.78 -31.23 4.89
C ASP A 212 2.26 -31.39 5.27
N CYS A 213 2.61 -31.26 6.56
CA CYS A 213 3.95 -31.56 7.07
C CYS A 213 4.33 -33.04 6.87
N LYS A 214 3.43 -33.98 7.17
CA LYS A 214 3.65 -35.42 6.96
C LYS A 214 3.84 -35.80 5.50
N LYS A 215 3.29 -34.99 4.59
CA LYS A 215 3.47 -35.12 3.14
C LYS A 215 4.70 -34.40 2.61
N GLU A 216 5.50 -33.80 3.49
CA GLU A 216 6.70 -33.03 3.14
C GLU A 216 6.40 -31.93 2.11
N LEU A 217 5.19 -31.34 2.18
CA LEU A 217 4.85 -30.24 1.30
C LEU A 217 5.68 -29.01 1.69
N PRO A 218 6.27 -28.30 0.71
CA PRO A 218 6.95 -27.04 0.99
C PRO A 218 5.93 -25.99 1.49
N PRO A 219 6.34 -25.04 2.36
CA PRO A 219 5.45 -24.05 2.99
C PRO A 219 4.48 -23.34 2.03
N GLU A 220 4.93 -23.02 0.81
CA GLU A 220 4.11 -22.35 -0.21
C GLU A 220 2.91 -23.20 -0.65
N LYS A 221 3.06 -24.53 -0.60
CA LYS A 221 2.06 -25.52 -1.05
C LYS A 221 1.19 -26.06 0.08
N HIS A 222 1.32 -25.57 1.31
CA HIS A 222 0.42 -25.96 2.40
C HIS A 222 -1.01 -25.55 2.09
N THR A 223 -1.94 -26.47 2.34
CA THR A 223 -3.34 -26.43 1.91
C THR A 223 -4.10 -25.32 2.64
N LEU A 224 -4.85 -24.53 1.89
CA LEU A 224 -5.79 -23.55 2.43
C LEU A 224 -7.17 -24.19 2.61
N LEU A 225 -7.83 -23.90 3.73
CA LEU A 225 -9.20 -24.31 3.98
C LEU A 225 -10.16 -23.12 3.85
N SER A 226 -11.18 -23.26 3.00
CA SER A 226 -12.29 -22.32 2.92
C SER A 226 -13.21 -22.48 4.14
N ILE A 227 -14.08 -21.49 4.36
CA ILE A 227 -15.12 -21.60 5.40
C ILE A 227 -16.00 -22.81 5.15
N THR A 228 -16.41 -23.05 3.90
CA THR A 228 -17.24 -24.20 3.54
C THR A 228 -16.56 -25.55 3.79
N GLN A 229 -15.23 -25.62 3.69
CA GLN A 229 -14.48 -26.82 4.07
C GLN A 229 -14.45 -26.96 5.59
N ILE A 230 -14.20 -25.87 6.33
CA ILE A 230 -14.22 -25.88 7.80
C ILE A 230 -15.62 -26.26 8.34
N GLU A 231 -16.70 -25.76 7.74
CA GLU A 231 -18.09 -26.13 8.07
C GLU A 231 -18.31 -27.64 7.97
N LYS A 232 -17.86 -28.23 6.86
CA LYS A 232 -17.94 -29.69 6.63
C LYS A 232 -17.18 -30.47 7.70
N HIS A 233 -15.97 -30.02 8.05
CA HIS A 233 -15.18 -30.66 9.11
C HIS A 233 -15.78 -30.50 10.50
N LEU A 234 -16.56 -29.44 10.74
CA LEU A 234 -17.27 -29.22 12.01
C LEU A 234 -18.58 -30.00 12.12
N ASN A 235 -19.06 -30.63 11.03
CA ASN A 235 -20.39 -31.23 10.92
C ASN A 235 -21.50 -30.26 11.35
N LEU A 236 -21.42 -29.01 10.88
CA LEU A 236 -22.47 -28.02 11.13
C LEU A 236 -23.70 -28.33 10.27
N ASP A 237 -24.88 -28.13 10.85
CA ASP A 237 -26.14 -28.19 10.11
C ASP A 237 -26.18 -27.13 9.01
N GLN A 238 -26.97 -27.35 7.95
CA GLN A 238 -27.10 -26.41 6.84
C GLN A 238 -27.63 -25.02 7.26
N GLU A 239 -28.26 -24.93 8.43
CA GLU A 239 -28.79 -23.69 9.00
C GLU A 239 -27.83 -23.01 9.98
N ALA A 240 -26.69 -23.62 10.31
CA ALA A 240 -25.75 -23.04 11.27
C ALA A 240 -25.01 -21.83 10.66
N ASP A 241 -25.00 -20.71 11.39
CA ASP A 241 -24.37 -19.47 10.95
C ASP A 241 -22.82 -19.57 10.98
N PRO A 242 -22.14 -19.56 9.81
CA PRO A 242 -20.69 -19.67 9.74
C PRO A 242 -19.97 -18.47 10.35
N GLU A 243 -20.64 -17.32 10.43
CA GLU A 243 -20.09 -16.13 11.08
C GLU A 243 -19.85 -16.41 12.57
N HIS A 244 -20.83 -17.03 13.24
CA HIS A 244 -20.74 -17.35 14.66
C HIS A 244 -19.82 -18.53 14.95
N HIS A 245 -19.87 -19.57 14.12
CA HIS A 245 -19.17 -20.83 14.41
C HIS A 245 -17.75 -20.91 13.87
N ILE A 246 -17.37 -20.07 12.89
CA ILE A 246 -16.06 -20.14 12.23
C ILE A 246 -15.37 -18.78 12.21
N ARG A 247 -15.98 -17.74 11.62
CA ARG A 247 -15.31 -16.44 11.43
C ARG A 247 -15.01 -15.75 12.76
N LYS A 248 -15.97 -15.66 13.67
CA LYS A 248 -15.76 -15.09 15.02
C LYS A 248 -14.69 -15.86 15.80
N PRO A 249 -14.70 -17.20 15.86
CA PRO A 249 -13.60 -17.97 16.44
C PRO A 249 -12.23 -17.69 15.81
N LEU A 250 -12.10 -17.70 14.48
CA LEU A 250 -10.83 -17.39 13.79
C LEU A 250 -10.29 -16.01 14.18
N ASN A 251 -11.14 -15.00 14.08
CA ASN A 251 -10.81 -13.62 14.45
C ASN A 251 -10.42 -13.51 15.93
N THR A 252 -11.09 -14.26 16.79
CA THR A 252 -10.81 -14.30 18.23
C THR A 252 -9.43 -14.91 18.49
N ILE A 253 -9.11 -16.03 17.83
CA ILE A 253 -7.79 -16.68 17.95
C ILE A 253 -6.69 -15.74 17.48
N GLN A 254 -6.79 -15.21 16.25
CA GLN A 254 -5.81 -14.27 15.69
C GLN A 254 -5.61 -13.03 16.56
N ARG A 255 -6.70 -12.48 17.12
CA ARG A 255 -6.63 -11.34 18.03
C ARG A 255 -5.94 -11.71 19.34
N THR A 256 -6.34 -12.80 19.98
CA THR A 256 -5.77 -13.26 21.25
C THR A 256 -4.28 -13.53 21.14
N ILE A 257 -3.83 -14.15 20.04
CA ILE A 257 -2.42 -14.40 19.74
C ILE A 257 -1.65 -13.08 19.69
N LYS A 258 -2.10 -12.14 18.84
CA LYS A 258 -1.47 -10.83 18.71
C LYS A 258 -1.38 -10.13 20.06
N THR A 259 -2.47 -10.08 20.83
CA THR A 259 -2.48 -9.33 22.10
C THR A 259 -1.68 -10.03 23.20
N THR A 260 -1.76 -11.34 23.32
CA THR A 260 -1.15 -12.10 24.42
C THR A 260 0.34 -12.29 24.19
N LEU A 261 0.75 -12.66 22.97
CA LEU A 261 2.16 -12.86 22.65
C LEU A 261 2.92 -11.53 22.58
N ALA A 262 2.36 -10.49 21.96
CA ALA A 262 3.03 -9.17 21.96
C ALA A 262 3.22 -8.63 23.39
N LYS A 263 2.24 -8.82 24.28
CA LYS A 263 2.34 -8.38 25.67
C LYS A 263 3.36 -9.18 26.48
N LYS A 264 3.46 -10.50 26.27
CA LYS A 264 4.29 -11.39 27.10
C LYS A 264 5.71 -11.56 26.59
N LEU A 265 5.91 -11.54 25.27
CA LEU A 265 7.21 -11.75 24.64
C LEU A 265 7.86 -10.44 24.16
N GLY A 266 7.12 -9.32 24.12
CA GLY A 266 7.63 -8.06 23.57
C GLY A 266 7.91 -8.12 22.07
N LEU A 267 7.45 -9.17 21.39
CA LEU A 267 7.65 -9.39 19.96
C LEU A 267 6.62 -8.64 19.12
N ASN A 268 7.02 -8.23 17.93
CA ASN A 268 6.13 -7.64 16.93
C ASN A 268 5.29 -8.74 16.25
N ILE A 269 4.28 -9.25 16.96
CA ILE A 269 3.39 -10.31 16.49
C ILE A 269 2.21 -9.71 15.72
N GLU A 270 2.01 -10.17 14.49
CA GLU A 270 0.89 -9.83 13.64
C GLU A 270 -0.24 -10.87 13.72
N ARG A 271 -1.44 -10.48 13.26
CA ARG A 271 -2.63 -11.36 13.31
C ARG A 271 -2.46 -12.64 12.47
N ASN A 272 -1.62 -12.57 11.44
CA ASN A 272 -1.42 -13.66 10.48
C ASN A 272 -0.24 -14.57 10.82
N ASP A 273 0.44 -14.36 11.95
CA ASP A 273 1.68 -15.07 12.29
C ASP A 273 1.44 -16.50 12.79
N LEU A 274 0.23 -16.83 13.23
CA LEU A 274 -0.14 -18.22 13.55
C LEU A 274 -1.14 -18.80 12.56
N ILE A 275 -2.20 -18.04 12.27
CA ILE A 275 -3.26 -18.42 11.34
C ILE A 275 -3.26 -17.39 10.22
N GLN A 276 -2.87 -17.80 9.03
CA GLN A 276 -2.82 -16.94 7.87
C GLN A 276 -4.19 -16.88 7.19
N THR A 277 -4.67 -15.67 6.92
CA THR A 277 -5.79 -15.43 6.00
C THR A 277 -5.23 -15.09 4.62
N VAL A 278 -5.53 -15.91 3.61
CA VAL A 278 -5.05 -15.74 2.23
C VAL A 278 -6.24 -15.59 1.29
N GLY A 279 -6.14 -14.73 0.27
CA GLY A 279 -7.18 -14.64 -0.77
C GLY A 279 -7.36 -15.98 -1.48
N TRP A 280 -8.60 -16.37 -1.77
CA TRP A 280 -8.86 -17.67 -2.40
C TRP A 280 -8.33 -17.70 -3.84
N PRO A 281 -7.52 -18.70 -4.23
CA PRO A 281 -6.97 -18.79 -5.59
C PRO A 281 -8.09 -18.84 -6.64
N GLY A 282 -8.04 -17.92 -7.61
CA GLY A 282 -8.99 -17.88 -8.73
C GLY A 282 -10.36 -17.24 -8.44
N SER A 283 -10.58 -16.65 -7.26
CA SER A 283 -11.80 -15.86 -6.98
C SER A 283 -11.52 -14.36 -7.05
N SER A 284 -12.35 -13.62 -7.79
CA SER A 284 -12.36 -12.14 -7.82
C SER A 284 -13.22 -11.53 -6.71
N ARG A 285 -13.92 -12.36 -5.92
CA ARG A 285 -14.70 -11.94 -4.75
C ARG A 285 -13.89 -12.12 -3.47
N ARG A 286 -14.33 -11.47 -2.38
CA ARG A 286 -13.71 -11.47 -1.03
C ARG A 286 -13.79 -12.85 -0.34
N ASP A 287 -13.40 -13.90 -1.05
CA ASP A 287 -13.29 -15.25 -0.53
C ASP A 287 -11.88 -15.44 0.00
N TYR A 288 -11.79 -16.01 1.19
CA TYR A 288 -10.52 -16.21 1.89
C TYR A 288 -10.38 -17.66 2.29
N GLY A 289 -9.15 -18.16 2.20
CA GLY A 289 -8.70 -19.41 2.78
C GLY A 289 -7.94 -19.16 4.07
N TYR A 290 -7.99 -20.14 4.97
CA TYR A 290 -7.33 -20.11 6.26
C TYR A 290 -6.40 -21.31 6.38
N ARG A 291 -5.21 -21.10 6.94
CA ARG A 291 -4.27 -22.17 7.30
C ARG A 291 -3.43 -21.75 8.50
N ILE A 292 -2.80 -22.71 9.17
CA ILE A 292 -1.67 -22.39 10.04
C ILE A 292 -0.52 -21.89 9.19
N ASN A 293 0.16 -20.83 9.62
CA ASN A 293 1.21 -20.18 8.85
C ASN A 293 2.49 -21.04 8.85
N PRO A 294 2.87 -21.65 7.71
CA PRO A 294 4.01 -22.57 7.67
C PRO A 294 5.37 -21.87 7.68
N PHE A 295 5.40 -20.54 7.52
CA PHE A 295 6.63 -19.75 7.50
C PHE A 295 7.06 -19.31 8.90
N THR A 296 6.15 -19.34 9.86
CA THR A 296 6.33 -18.74 11.18
C THR A 296 5.98 -19.68 12.31
N VAL A 297 5.54 -20.91 12.02
CA VAL A 297 5.08 -21.88 13.02
C VAL A 297 5.85 -23.18 12.89
N VAL A 298 6.28 -23.71 14.02
CA VAL A 298 6.83 -25.06 14.15
C VAL A 298 6.06 -25.83 15.21
N VAL A 299 5.97 -27.14 15.05
CA VAL A 299 5.27 -28.02 16.01
C VAL A 299 6.29 -28.77 16.83
N ARG A 300 6.07 -28.81 18.13
CA ARG A 300 6.90 -29.51 19.10
C ARG A 300 6.17 -30.69 19.73
#